data_AF-A0A7Y0X9K1-F1
#
_entry.id   AF-A0A7Y0X9K1-F1
#
_cell.length_a   1.000
_cell.length_b   1.000
_cell.length_c   1.000
_cell.angle_alpha   90.00
_cell.angle_beta   90.00
_cell.angle_gamma   90.00
#
_symmetry.space_group_name_H-M   'P 1'
#
loop_
_entity.id
_entity.type
_entity.pdbx_description
1 polymer ?
#
loop_
_entity_poly.entity_id
_entity_poly.type
_entity_poly.pdbx_seq_one_letter_code
_entity_poly.pdbx_strand_id
1 'polypeptide(L)'
;AGDIIGLHNHGTIQIGDTFTQGESLKFSGIPNFAPELFRRIRLKDPLKQKQLLKGLVQLSEEGAVQVFRPLQNNDLIVGAVGVLQFDVVVARLKSEYN
;
A
#
# COMPACT_ATOMS: atom_id res chain seq x y z
N ALA A 1 -13.20 -1.38 26.28
CA ALA A 1 -12.04 -1.84 25.47
C ALA A 1 -12.59 -2.69 24.33
N GLY A 2 -12.16 -2.43 23.09
CA GLY A 2 -12.72 -3.06 21.89
C GLY A 2 -13.46 -2.09 20.96
N ASP A 3 -13.60 -0.82 21.34
CA ASP A 3 -14.13 0.23 20.45
C ASP A 3 -13.15 0.55 19.32
N ILE A 4 -13.68 0.87 18.14
CA ILE A 4 -12.90 1.28 16.97
C ILE A 4 -13.03 2.80 16.81
N ILE A 5 -11.88 3.47 16.72
CA ILE A 5 -11.80 4.92 16.46
C ILE A 5 -11.02 5.17 15.17
N GLY A 6 -11.44 6.19 14.42
CA GLY A 6 -10.76 6.63 13.20
C GLY A 6 -9.76 7.74 13.49
N LEU A 7 -8.50 7.54 13.11
CA LEU A 7 -7.46 8.56 13.17
C LEU A 7 -7.21 9.11 11.77
N HIS A 8 -7.24 10.44 11.63
CA HIS A 8 -6.88 11.09 10.38
C HIS A 8 -5.37 10.93 10.14
N ASN A 9 -5.00 10.49 8.94
CA ASN A 9 -3.62 10.19 8.57
C ASN A 9 -3.24 10.92 7.29
N HIS A 10 -2.05 11.52 7.27
CA HIS A 10 -1.43 12.13 6.09
C HIS A 10 -0.12 11.41 5.70
N GLY A 11 -0.08 10.09 5.87
CA GLY A 11 1.05 9.23 5.50
C GLY A 11 2.07 8.96 6.61
N THR A 12 1.74 9.24 7.87
CA THR A 12 2.62 9.00 9.03
C THR A 12 2.23 7.78 9.86
N ILE A 13 1.06 7.20 9.59
CA ILE A 13 0.53 6.03 10.30
C ILE A 13 0.47 4.85 9.33
N GLN A 14 0.95 3.69 9.78
CA GLN A 14 0.96 2.44 9.04
C GLN A 14 0.18 1.35 9.77
N ILE A 15 -0.14 0.27 9.05
CA ILE A 15 -0.78 -0.90 9.65
C ILE A 15 0.12 -1.52 10.70
N GLY A 16 -0.41 -1.68 11.92
CA GLY A 16 0.30 -2.26 13.05
C GLY A 16 1.04 -1.27 13.94
N ASP A 17 0.93 0.03 13.66
CA ASP A 17 1.40 1.06 14.58
C ASP A 17 0.66 1.00 15.92
N THR A 18 1.41 1.25 16.99
CA THR A 18 0.91 1.19 18.38
C THR A 18 0.96 2.59 18.98
N PHE A 19 -0.17 3.07 19.50
CA PHE A 19 -0.29 4.36 20.16
C PHE A 19 -0.47 4.17 21.66
N THR A 20 0.33 4.87 22.46
CA THR A 20 0.30 4.82 23.93
C THR A 20 0.31 6.24 24.51
N GLN A 21 0.16 6.36 25.83
CA GLN A 21 0.29 7.64 26.53
C GLN A 21 1.75 7.99 26.92
N GLY A 22 2.74 7.21 26.47
CA GLY A 22 4.16 7.48 26.73
C GLY A 22 5.05 6.23 26.78
N GLU A 23 4.47 5.04 26.93
CA GLU A 23 5.22 3.79 26.91
C GLU A 23 5.65 3.39 25.50
N SER A 24 6.88 2.94 25.33
CA SER A 24 7.34 2.37 24.06
C SER A 24 6.91 0.91 23.97
N LEU A 25 5.76 0.67 23.34
CA LEU A 25 5.17 -0.66 23.14
C LEU A 25 4.90 -0.91 21.66
N LYS A 26 4.93 -2.18 21.25
CA LYS A 26 4.54 -2.61 19.92
C LYS A 26 3.68 -3.86 20.02
N PHE A 27 2.44 -3.77 19.56
CA PHE A 27 1.59 -4.94 19.42
C PHE A 27 2.15 -5.89 18.36
N SER A 28 2.16 -7.19 18.65
CA SER A 28 2.53 -8.25 17.73
C SER A 28 1.28 -8.96 17.20
N GLY A 29 1.45 -9.75 16.13
CA GLY A 29 0.37 -10.62 15.64
C GLY A 29 -0.56 -10.01 14.60
N ILE A 30 -0.23 -8.84 14.03
CA ILE A 30 -0.90 -8.32 12.83
C ILE A 30 -0.16 -8.88 11.60
N PRO A 31 -0.72 -9.87 10.88
CA PRO A 31 -0.03 -10.50 9.76
C PRO A 31 -0.29 -9.73 8.47
N ASN A 32 0.65 -9.84 7.54
CA ASN A 32 0.38 -9.63 6.12
C ASN A 32 0.01 -10.98 5.50
N PHE A 33 -1.10 -11.02 4.78
CA PHE A 33 -1.53 -12.22 4.06
C PHE A 33 -0.84 -12.29 2.70
N ALA A 34 -0.46 -13.51 2.29
CA ALA A 34 0.12 -13.72 0.96
C ALA A 34 -0.92 -13.37 -0.12
N PRO A 35 -0.55 -12.59 -1.16
CA PRO A 35 -1.46 -12.31 -2.26
C PRO A 35 -1.76 -13.55 -3.10
N GLU A 36 -3.00 -13.67 -3.57
CA GLU A 36 -3.41 -14.73 -4.50
C GLU A 36 -3.42 -14.24 -5.96
N LEU A 37 -3.51 -12.93 -6.15
CA LEU A 37 -3.66 -12.30 -7.46
C LEU A 37 -2.48 -11.37 -7.72
N PHE A 38 -1.92 -11.44 -8.92
CA PHE A 38 -0.79 -10.61 -9.32
C PHE A 38 -1.07 -9.93 -10.65
N ARG A 39 -0.74 -8.64 -10.75
CA ARG A 39 -0.78 -7.88 -11.99
C ARG A 39 0.48 -7.07 -12.17
N ARG A 40 1.02 -7.08 -13.38
CA ARG A 40 2.10 -6.18 -13.77
C ARG A 40 1.54 -4.82 -14.14
N ILE A 41 2.10 -3.77 -13.57
CA ILE A 41 1.78 -2.39 -13.92
C ILE A 41 2.67 -1.95 -15.07
N ARG A 42 2.04 -1.31 -16.06
CA ARG A 42 2.72 -0.64 -17.17
C ARG A 42 2.24 0.80 -17.27
N LEU A 43 3.18 1.72 -17.37
CA LEU A 43 2.89 3.12 -17.66
C LEU A 43 2.60 3.30 -19.14
N LYS A 44 1.60 4.13 -19.44
CA LYS A 44 1.38 4.62 -20.80
C LYS A 44 2.34 5.77 -21.14
N ASP A 45 2.64 6.61 -20.15
CA ASP A 45 3.56 7.74 -20.27
C ASP A 45 4.80 7.51 -19.39
N PRO A 46 6.00 7.35 -19.99
CA PRO A 46 7.25 7.20 -19.25
C PRO A 46 7.58 8.37 -18.32
N LEU A 47 7.11 9.60 -18.60
CA LEU A 47 7.43 10.78 -17.80
C LEU A 47 6.83 10.72 -16.39
N LYS A 48 5.80 9.90 -16.17
CA LYS A 48 5.11 9.76 -14.87
C LYS A 48 5.70 8.68 -13.96
N GLN A 49 6.85 8.10 -14.30
CA GLN A 49 7.44 6.99 -13.55
C GLN A 49 7.68 7.29 -12.07
N LYS A 50 8.19 8.49 -11.75
CA LYS A 50 8.44 8.89 -10.36
C LYS A 50 7.14 9.02 -9.56
N GLN A 51 6.10 9.58 -10.15
CA GLN A 51 4.80 9.74 -9.50
C GLN A 51 4.14 8.39 -9.24
N LEU A 52 4.18 7.48 -10.21
CA LEU A 52 3.67 6.11 -10.04
C LEU A 52 4.39 5.39 -8.89
N LEU A 53 5.72 5.42 -8.88
CA LEU A 53 6.49 4.75 -7.83
C LEU A 53 6.14 5.30 -6.44
N LYS A 54 6.02 6.62 -6.31
CA LYS A 54 5.61 7.25 -5.06
C LYS A 54 4.21 6.80 -4.62
N GLY A 55 3.24 6.84 -5.53
CA GLY A 55 1.87 6.43 -5.23
C GLY A 55 1.75 4.94 -4.87
N LEU A 56 2.47 4.06 -5.56
CA LEU A 56 2.46 2.62 -5.26
C LEU A 56 3.08 2.30 -3.90
N VAL A 57 4.18 2.98 -3.52
CA VAL A 57 4.80 2.80 -2.20
C VAL A 57 3.82 3.23 -1.11
N GLN A 58 3.23 4.42 -1.23
CA GLN A 58 2.27 4.92 -0.23
C GLN A 58 1.04 4.01 -0.11
N LEU A 59 0.45 3.58 -1.23
CA LEU A 59 -0.67 2.63 -1.23
C LEU A 59 -0.29 1.28 -0.59
N SER A 60 0.97 0.88 -0.69
CA SER A 60 1.47 -0.33 -0.04
C SER A 60 1.62 -0.18 1.47
N GLU A 61 2.07 0.99 1.95
CA GLU A 61 2.19 1.30 3.39
C GLU A 61 0.83 1.41 4.08
N GLU A 62 -0.18 1.89 3.34
CA GLU A 62 -1.58 1.90 3.78
C GLU A 62 -2.23 0.50 3.72
N GLY A 63 -1.53 -0.51 3.19
CA GLY A 63 -2.01 -1.89 3.06
C GLY A 63 -3.07 -2.12 1.99
N ALA A 64 -3.25 -1.18 1.05
CA ALA A 64 -4.22 -1.34 -0.03
C ALA A 64 -3.83 -2.50 -0.96
N VAL A 65 -2.54 -2.68 -1.21
CA VAL A 65 -1.94 -3.76 -2.03
C VAL A 65 -0.49 -4.01 -1.62
N GLN A 66 0.12 -5.10 -2.10
CA GLN A 66 1.55 -5.34 -1.95
C GLN A 66 2.30 -5.06 -3.26
N VAL A 67 3.47 -4.42 -3.18
CA VAL A 67 4.29 -4.09 -4.37
C VAL A 67 5.57 -4.93 -4.37
N PHE A 68 5.82 -5.60 -5.49
CA PHE A 68 6.97 -6.46 -5.71
C PHE A 68 7.82 -5.93 -6.87
N ARG A 69 9.14 -6.02 -6.71
CA ARG A 69 10.15 -5.69 -7.72
C ARG A 69 11.00 -6.93 -7.98
N PRO A 70 10.85 -7.61 -9.14
CA PRO A 70 11.69 -8.74 -9.47
C PRO A 70 13.16 -8.34 -9.46
N LEU A 71 14.05 -9.24 -9.04
CA LEU A 71 15.49 -8.95 -9.01
C LEU A 71 16.12 -8.82 -10.41
N GLN A 72 15.48 -9.40 -11.43
CA GLN A 72 16.02 -9.52 -12.78
C GLN A 72 15.61 -8.36 -13.71
N ASN A 73 14.60 -7.56 -13.34
CA ASN A 73 14.08 -6.50 -14.20
C ASN A 73 13.48 -5.35 -13.38
N ASN A 74 13.07 -4.28 -14.07
CA ASN A 74 12.43 -3.11 -13.45
C ASN A 74 10.89 -3.18 -13.51
N ASP A 75 10.31 -4.37 -13.70
CA ASP A 75 8.86 -4.50 -13.71
C ASP A 75 8.30 -4.22 -12.31
N LEU A 76 7.16 -3.54 -12.26
CA LEU A 76 6.39 -3.34 -11.03
C LEU A 76 5.24 -4.33 -11.02
N ILE A 77 5.22 -5.21 -10.02
CA ILE A 77 4.16 -6.20 -9.83
C ILE A 77 3.37 -5.81 -8.59
N VAL A 78 2.06 -5.80 -8.70
CA VAL A 78 1.15 -5.58 -7.58
C VAL A 78 0.45 -6.88 -7.24
N GLY A 79 0.52 -7.26 -5.96
CA GLY A 79 -0.20 -8.39 -5.38
C GLY A 79 -1.42 -7.91 -4.59
N ALA A 80 -2.53 -8.62 -4.77
CA ALA A 80 -3.77 -8.42 -4.04
C ALA A 80 -4.33 -9.76 -3.53
N VAL A 81 -5.07 -9.70 -2.41
CA VAL A 81 -5.90 -10.82 -1.93
C VAL A 81 -7.23 -10.84 -2.68
N GLY A 82 -7.80 -9.67 -2.99
CA GLY A 82 -9.06 -9.53 -3.72
C GLY A 82 -8.94 -8.70 -4.99
N VAL A 83 -9.72 -9.05 -6.03
CA VAL A 83 -9.68 -8.38 -7.35
C VAL A 83 -9.96 -6.87 -7.29
N LEU A 84 -10.85 -6.43 -6.40
CA LEU A 84 -11.25 -5.02 -6.24
C LEU A 84 -10.08 -4.12 -5.84
N GLN A 85 -9.05 -4.66 -5.19
CA GLN A 85 -7.88 -3.87 -4.77
C GLN A 85 -7.14 -3.29 -5.97
N PHE A 86 -7.13 -3.98 -7.13
CA PHE A 86 -6.54 -3.43 -8.35
C PHE A 86 -7.31 -2.20 -8.86
N ASP A 87 -8.64 -2.24 -8.81
CA ASP A 87 -9.48 -1.13 -9.27
C ASP A 87 -9.31 0.09 -8.36
N VAL A 88 -9.22 -0.13 -7.04
CA VAL A 88 -8.93 0.93 -6.05
C VAL A 88 -7.58 1.57 -6.32
N VAL A 89 -6.52 0.79 -6.56
CA VAL A 89 -5.18 1.32 -6.87
C VAL A 89 -5.22 2.16 -8.15
N VAL A 90 -5.88 1.68 -9.21
CA VAL A 90 -5.99 2.43 -10.47
C VAL A 90 -6.75 3.74 -10.28
N ALA A 91 -7.85 3.72 -9.51
CA ALA A 91 -8.62 4.93 -9.20
C ALA A 91 -7.77 5.94 -8.41
N ARG A 92 -7.11 5.51 -7.33
CA ARG A 92 -6.30 6.38 -6.48
C ARG A 92 -5.08 6.95 -7.19
N LEU A 93 -4.38 6.14 -7.99
CA LEU A 93 -3.27 6.62 -8.81
C LEU A 93 -3.71 7.72 -9.80
N LYS A 94 -4.93 7.63 -10.35
CA LYS A 94 -5.48 8.64 -11.25
C LYS A 94 -5.93 9.91 -10.53
N SER A 95 -6.42 9.82 -9.30
CA SER A 95 -6.92 10.97 -8.55
C SER A 95 -5.83 11.71 -7.78
N GLU A 96 -4.87 10.99 -7.20
CA GLU A 96 -3.87 11.54 -6.28
C GLU A 96 -2.49 11.76 -6.92
N TYR A 97 -2.19 11.11 -8.06
CA TYR A 97 -0.83 11.05 -8.62
C TYR A 97 -0.74 11.26 -10.15
N ASN A 98 -1.77 11.86 -10.76
CA ASN A 98 -1.83 12.10 -12.22
C ASN A 98 -1.30 13.49 -12.61
#